data_AF-A0A978TKW2-F1
#
_entry.id   AF-A0A978TKW2-F1
#
_cell.length_a   1.000
_cell.length_b   1.000
_cell.length_c   1.000
_cell.angle_alpha   90.00
_cell.angle_beta   90.00
_cell.angle_gamma   90.00
#
_symmetry.space_group_name_H-M   'P 1'
#
loop_
_entity.id
_entity.type
_entity.pdbx_description
1 polymer ?
#
loop_
_entity_poly.entity_id
_entity_poly.type
_entity_poly.pdbx_seq_one_letter_code
_entity_poly.pdbx_strand_id
1 'polypeptide(L)'
;MTRERGRFIATEPLGTDGEAGEARVWEAVCRAFAARSCLGYWRYPFFSDTTRKEPDILIADRLFGLIIIEVKAITIDRILGISGHQWQFQNFYTTASHPYQQAENQLYALLRYCDVEPQLQRQVSARAMVALPAITRQQWQERQFDRLPSSPPILFAECLDNLVAEIDRFPLLQRGNPLTENFGFQAPSF
;
A
#
# COMPACT_ATOMS: atom_id res chain seq x y z
N MET A 1 -0.97 -0.26 -31.00
CA MET A 1 -0.47 -0.48 -29.63
C MET A 1 -1.65 -0.62 -28.69
N THR A 2 -1.92 -1.82 -28.21
CA THR A 2 -2.94 -2.07 -27.20
C THR A 2 -2.45 -1.40 -25.91
N ARG A 3 -3.18 -0.40 -25.38
CA ARG A 3 -2.85 0.15 -24.06
C ARG A 3 -2.97 -0.98 -23.05
N GLU A 4 -1.86 -1.38 -22.44
CA GLU A 4 -1.89 -2.31 -21.32
C GLU A 4 -2.78 -1.74 -20.22
N ARG A 5 -3.74 -2.54 -19.77
CA ARG A 5 -4.69 -2.21 -18.70
C ARG A 5 -4.25 -2.84 -17.39
N GLY A 6 -4.80 -2.35 -16.29
CA GLY A 6 -4.49 -2.86 -14.97
C GLY A 6 -4.87 -4.34 -14.87
N ARG A 7 -3.94 -5.17 -14.41
CA ARG A 7 -4.19 -6.57 -14.08
C ARG A 7 -4.36 -6.71 -12.58
N PHE A 8 -5.45 -7.32 -12.15
CA PHE A 8 -5.81 -7.43 -10.73
C PHE A 8 -5.96 -8.89 -10.34
N ILE A 9 -5.27 -9.31 -9.30
CA ILE A 9 -5.23 -10.69 -8.82
C ILE A 9 -5.65 -10.68 -7.35
N ALA A 10 -6.77 -11.31 -7.04
CA ALA A 10 -7.19 -11.55 -5.66
C ALA A 10 -6.87 -12.98 -5.27
N THR A 11 -6.33 -13.19 -4.07
CA THR A 11 -6.36 -14.51 -3.44
C THR A 11 -7.75 -14.78 -2.89
N GLU A 12 -8.11 -16.05 -2.71
CA GLU A 12 -9.44 -16.43 -2.23
C GLU A 12 -9.78 -15.76 -0.89
N PRO A 13 -11.03 -15.28 -0.71
CA PRO A 13 -11.50 -14.79 0.57
C PRO A 13 -11.38 -15.88 1.63
N LEU A 14 -10.84 -15.54 2.80
CA LEU A 14 -10.72 -16.45 3.94
C LEU A 14 -11.84 -16.24 4.96
N GLY A 15 -12.73 -15.27 4.77
CA GLY A 15 -13.87 -15.02 5.67
C GLY A 15 -13.45 -14.48 7.03
N THR A 16 -12.30 -13.81 7.12
CA THR A 16 -11.74 -13.31 8.39
C THR A 16 -12.27 -11.93 8.76
N ASP A 17 -12.23 -11.62 10.07
CA ASP A 17 -12.55 -10.28 10.57
C ASP A 17 -11.68 -9.21 9.88
N GLY A 18 -12.33 -8.22 9.27
CA GLY A 18 -11.68 -7.12 8.55
C GLY A 18 -11.64 -7.27 7.02
N GLU A 19 -11.93 -8.46 6.50
CA GLU A 19 -11.93 -8.75 5.05
C GLU A 19 -12.89 -7.84 4.27
N ALA A 20 -14.04 -7.49 4.83
CA ALA A 20 -14.98 -6.56 4.18
C ALA A 20 -14.38 -5.15 4.00
N GLY A 21 -13.53 -4.71 4.94
CA GLY A 21 -12.81 -3.45 4.81
C GLY A 21 -11.72 -3.52 3.76
N GLU A 22 -10.96 -4.62 3.71
CA GLU A 22 -9.98 -4.88 2.66
C GLU A 22 -10.63 -4.93 1.27
N ALA A 23 -11.74 -5.66 1.13
CA ALA A 23 -12.51 -5.76 -0.10
C ALA A 23 -12.92 -4.37 -0.62
N ARG A 24 -13.39 -3.49 0.27
CA ARG A 24 -13.78 -2.12 -0.11
C ARG A 24 -12.59 -1.32 -0.65
N VAL A 25 -11.40 -1.43 -0.04
CA VAL A 25 -10.20 -0.75 -0.54
C VAL A 25 -9.74 -1.39 -1.84
N TRP A 26 -9.78 -2.71 -1.94
CA TRP A 26 -9.42 -3.47 -3.14
C TRP A 26 -10.28 -3.11 -4.36
N GLU A 27 -11.59 -3.02 -4.18
CA GLU A 27 -12.50 -2.58 -5.24
C GLU A 27 -12.20 -1.15 -5.70
N ALA A 28 -11.88 -0.25 -4.76
CA ALA A 28 -11.46 1.12 -5.08
C ALA A 28 -10.15 1.13 -5.89
N VAL A 29 -9.18 0.29 -5.54
CA VAL A 29 -7.94 0.09 -6.29
C VAL A 29 -8.23 -0.40 -7.71
N CYS A 30 -9.06 -1.43 -7.86
CA CYS A 30 -9.41 -1.99 -9.15
C CYS A 30 -10.05 -0.93 -10.07
N ARG A 31 -11.00 -0.14 -9.54
CA ARG A 31 -11.63 0.95 -10.30
C ARG A 31 -10.64 2.05 -10.68
N ALA A 32 -9.86 2.52 -9.71
CA ALA A 32 -8.98 3.68 -9.91
C ALA A 32 -7.77 3.38 -10.81
N PHE A 33 -7.29 2.14 -10.81
CA PHE A 33 -6.11 1.72 -11.58
C PHE A 33 -6.46 0.98 -12.88
N ALA A 34 -7.73 0.72 -13.20
CA ALA A 34 -8.15 -0.07 -14.37
C ALA A 34 -7.53 0.37 -15.70
N ALA A 35 -7.37 1.69 -15.90
CA ALA A 35 -6.84 2.28 -17.12
C ALA A 35 -5.31 2.46 -17.13
N ARG A 36 -4.62 2.04 -16.05
CA ARG A 36 -3.18 2.21 -15.87
C ARG A 36 -2.44 0.92 -16.24
N SER A 37 -1.16 1.04 -16.63
CA SER A 37 -0.27 -0.12 -16.78
C SER A 37 0.26 -0.48 -15.39
N CYS A 38 -0.46 -1.39 -14.73
CA CYS A 38 -0.15 -1.82 -13.38
C CYS A 38 -0.57 -3.26 -13.12
N LEU A 39 -0.01 -3.82 -12.05
CA LEU A 39 -0.38 -5.09 -11.45
C LEU A 39 -0.81 -4.84 -10.01
N GLY A 40 -2.05 -5.18 -9.69
CA GLY A 40 -2.60 -5.11 -8.34
C GLY A 40 -2.78 -6.50 -7.76
N TYR A 41 -2.50 -6.64 -6.47
CA TYR A 41 -2.76 -7.84 -5.68
C TYR A 41 -3.53 -7.51 -4.41
N TRP A 42 -4.53 -8.32 -4.12
CA TRP A 42 -5.10 -8.45 -2.78
C TRP A 42 -4.43 -9.66 -2.11
N ARG A 43 -3.66 -9.41 -1.04
CA ARG A 43 -2.95 -10.42 -0.23
C ARG A 43 -1.94 -11.26 -1.00
N TYR A 44 -0.96 -10.63 -1.64
CA TYR A 44 0.13 -11.35 -2.32
C TYR A 44 1.15 -11.90 -1.31
N PRO A 45 1.29 -13.24 -1.17
CA PRO A 45 2.31 -13.78 -0.29
C PRO A 45 3.68 -13.74 -0.97
N PHE A 46 4.67 -13.24 -0.25
CA PHE A 46 6.07 -13.35 -0.64
C PHE A 46 6.93 -13.67 0.57
N PHE A 47 8.10 -14.23 0.34
CA PHE A 47 9.06 -14.49 1.40
C PHE A 47 10.08 -13.37 1.43
N SER A 48 10.52 -12.96 2.62
CA SER A 48 11.75 -12.18 2.79
C SER A 48 12.64 -13.03 3.67
N ASP A 49 13.79 -13.43 3.14
CA ASP A 49 14.71 -14.34 3.80
C ASP A 49 14.00 -15.66 4.14
N THR A 50 13.54 -15.84 5.39
CA THR A 50 12.80 -17.01 5.87
C THR A 50 11.39 -16.69 6.38
N THR A 51 10.95 -15.43 6.33
CA THR A 51 9.66 -15.00 6.89
C THR A 51 8.68 -14.68 5.78
N ARG A 52 7.49 -15.29 5.84
CA ARG A 52 6.37 -14.98 4.95
C ARG A 52 5.81 -13.59 5.27
N LYS A 53 5.66 -12.76 4.25
CA LYS A 53 5.00 -11.46 4.28
C LYS A 53 3.80 -11.50 3.35
N GLU A 54 2.73 -10.82 3.75
CA GLU A 54 1.49 -10.74 2.98
C GLU A 54 0.91 -9.34 3.20
N PRO A 55 1.22 -8.36 2.34
CA PRO A 55 0.56 -7.06 2.35
C PRO A 55 -0.91 -7.23 1.99
N ASP A 56 -1.78 -6.48 2.67
CA ASP A 56 -3.21 -6.48 2.36
C ASP A 56 -3.42 -6.08 0.89
N ILE A 57 -2.80 -4.97 0.45
CA ILE A 57 -2.80 -4.59 -0.98
C ILE A 57 -1.38 -4.22 -1.43
N LEU A 58 -0.99 -4.81 -2.56
CA LEU A 58 0.22 -4.47 -3.30
C LEU A 58 -0.15 -3.98 -4.70
N ILE A 59 0.39 -2.83 -5.12
CA ILE A 59 0.29 -2.34 -6.49
C ILE A 59 1.70 -2.12 -7.02
N ALA A 60 2.01 -2.69 -8.18
CA ALA A 60 3.15 -2.35 -9.00
C ALA A 60 2.66 -1.57 -10.22
N ASP A 61 2.85 -0.26 -10.23
CA ASP A 61 2.42 0.64 -11.29
C ASP A 61 3.64 1.23 -12.01
N ARG A 62 3.57 1.32 -13.34
CA ARG A 62 4.71 1.75 -14.15
C ARG A 62 5.21 3.17 -13.85
N LEU A 63 4.31 4.06 -13.43
CA LEU A 63 4.64 5.45 -13.10
C LEU A 63 4.78 5.66 -11.59
N PHE A 64 3.91 5.04 -10.79
CA PHE A 64 3.89 5.25 -9.34
C PHE A 64 4.84 4.32 -8.58
N GLY A 65 5.36 3.29 -9.25
CA GLY A 65 6.25 2.28 -8.69
C GLY A 65 5.50 1.31 -7.77
N LEU A 66 6.14 0.91 -6.67
CA LEU A 66 5.55 0.02 -5.67
C LEU A 66 4.71 0.80 -4.65
N ILE A 67 3.50 0.34 -4.42
CA ILE A 67 2.59 0.88 -3.41
C ILE A 67 2.14 -0.27 -2.52
N ILE A 68 2.36 -0.12 -1.21
CA ILE A 68 1.79 -1.00 -0.18
C ILE A 68 0.73 -0.24 0.59
N ILE A 69 -0.44 -0.85 0.74
CA ILE A 69 -1.54 -0.34 1.56
C ILE A 69 -1.85 -1.39 2.61
N GLU A 70 -1.59 -1.07 3.87
CA GLU A 70 -2.06 -1.84 5.02
C GLU A 70 -3.47 -1.35 5.39
N VAL A 71 -4.44 -2.24 5.48
CA VAL A 71 -5.84 -1.92 5.76
C VAL A 71 -6.14 -2.16 7.24
N LYS A 72 -6.88 -1.23 7.85
CA LYS A 72 -7.48 -1.44 9.17
C LYS A 72 -8.97 -1.15 9.11
N ALA A 73 -9.76 -2.21 9.08
CA ALA A 73 -11.21 -2.18 9.06
C ALA A 73 -11.79 -1.95 10.47
N ILE A 74 -11.54 -0.76 11.03
CA ILE A 74 -11.99 -0.37 12.38
C ILE A 74 -12.72 0.97 12.35
N THR A 75 -13.61 1.19 13.31
CA THR A 75 -14.23 2.50 13.55
C THR A 75 -13.35 3.34 14.47
N ILE A 76 -13.52 4.66 14.43
CA ILE A 76 -12.68 5.61 15.19
C ILE A 76 -12.72 5.36 16.70
N ASP A 77 -13.89 4.97 17.24
CA ASP A 77 -14.06 4.70 18.67
C ASP A 77 -13.28 3.48 19.15
N ARG A 78 -12.87 2.58 18.24
CA ARG A 78 -12.04 1.43 18.61
C ARG A 78 -10.57 1.80 18.76
N ILE A 79 -10.14 3.01 18.38
CA ILE A 79 -8.77 3.51 18.58
C ILE A 79 -8.71 4.26 19.91
N LEU A 80 -8.10 3.63 20.91
CA LEU A 80 -7.92 4.20 22.25
C LEU A 80 -6.89 5.34 22.23
N GLY A 81 -5.82 5.15 21.49
CA GLY A 81 -4.72 6.11 21.40
C GLY A 81 -3.62 5.65 20.46
N ILE A 82 -2.73 6.58 20.14
CA ILE A 82 -1.59 6.33 19.27
C ILE A 82 -0.36 6.89 19.97
N SER A 83 0.67 6.06 20.11
CA SER A 83 1.96 6.43 20.69
C SER A 83 3.07 6.04 19.72
N GLY A 84 3.73 7.03 19.13
CA GLY A 84 4.64 6.81 18.01
C GLY A 84 3.93 6.13 16.85
N HIS A 85 4.43 4.96 16.43
CA HIS A 85 3.80 4.15 15.38
C HIS A 85 2.82 3.10 15.92
N GLN A 86 2.71 2.95 17.25
CA GLN A 86 1.85 1.96 17.87
C GLN A 86 0.44 2.50 18.06
N TRP A 87 -0.54 1.78 17.51
CA TRP A 87 -1.95 2.08 17.67
C TRP A 87 -2.52 1.12 18.71
N GLN A 88 -3.26 1.65 19.68
CA GLN A 88 -3.91 0.88 20.73
C GLN A 88 -5.40 0.75 20.42
N PHE A 89 -5.92 -0.47 20.53
CA PHE A 89 -7.29 -0.79 20.17
C PHE A 89 -8.09 -1.32 21.35
N GLN A 90 -9.40 -1.10 21.27
CA GLN A 90 -10.39 -1.78 22.09
C GLN A 90 -11.35 -2.57 21.21
N ASN A 91 -11.86 -3.69 21.72
CA ASN A 91 -12.86 -4.52 21.05
C ASN A 91 -12.45 -4.87 19.60
N PHE A 92 -11.18 -5.25 19.43
CA PHE A 92 -10.58 -5.65 18.16
C PHE A 92 -9.78 -6.94 18.37
N TYR A 93 -9.53 -7.69 17.30
CA TYR A 93 -8.87 -9.01 17.40
C TYR A 93 -7.42 -8.91 17.95
N THR A 94 -6.80 -7.72 17.89
CA THR A 94 -5.59 -7.38 18.63
C THR A 94 -5.78 -6.15 19.51
N THR A 95 -4.99 -6.05 20.58
CA THR A 95 -4.98 -4.88 21.50
C THR A 95 -4.06 -3.76 21.01
N ALA A 96 -3.10 -4.06 20.13
CA ALA A 96 -2.24 -3.07 19.52
C ALA A 96 -1.69 -3.55 18.16
N SER A 97 -1.24 -2.61 17.32
CA SER A 97 -0.48 -2.90 16.10
C SER A 97 0.38 -1.71 15.68
N HIS A 98 1.21 -1.90 14.65
CA HIS A 98 2.03 -0.84 14.04
C HIS A 98 1.74 -0.76 12.52
N PRO A 99 0.53 -0.33 12.10
CA PRO A 99 0.05 -0.54 10.72
C PRO A 99 0.99 0.04 9.67
N TYR A 100 1.45 1.27 9.87
CA TYR A 100 2.35 1.91 8.93
C TYR A 100 3.73 1.23 8.87
N GLN A 101 4.28 0.84 10.02
CA GLN A 101 5.58 0.15 10.06
C GLN A 101 5.50 -1.25 9.43
N GLN A 102 4.35 -1.93 9.52
CA GLN A 102 4.10 -3.18 8.79
C GLN A 102 4.19 -2.95 7.27
N ALA A 103 3.49 -1.93 6.76
CA ALA A 103 3.52 -1.54 5.36
C ALA A 103 4.95 -1.19 4.88
N GLU A 104 5.70 -0.39 5.64
CA GLU A 104 7.08 -0.03 5.32
C GLU A 104 7.99 -1.27 5.27
N ASN A 105 7.90 -2.14 6.28
CA ASN A 105 8.71 -3.35 6.35
C ASN A 105 8.40 -4.36 5.23
N GLN A 106 7.19 -4.35 4.69
CA GLN A 106 6.81 -5.13 3.51
C GLN A 106 7.37 -4.47 2.24
N LEU A 107 7.23 -3.15 2.11
CA LEU A 107 7.75 -2.39 0.97
C LEU A 107 9.27 -2.53 0.82
N TYR A 108 10.03 -2.34 1.90
CA TYR A 108 11.49 -2.48 1.86
C TYR A 108 11.93 -3.90 1.51
N ALA A 109 11.14 -4.92 1.87
CA ALA A 109 11.43 -6.28 1.46
C ALA A 109 11.25 -6.50 -0.05
N LEU A 110 10.22 -5.89 -0.65
CA LEU A 110 10.05 -5.91 -2.11
C LEU A 110 11.10 -5.09 -2.85
N LEU A 111 11.50 -3.94 -2.31
CA LEU A 111 12.57 -3.13 -2.88
C LEU A 111 13.90 -3.89 -2.94
N ARG A 112 14.21 -4.71 -1.92
CA ARG A 112 15.38 -5.60 -1.98
C ARG A 112 15.32 -6.58 -3.15
N TYR A 113 14.15 -7.09 -3.51
CA TYR A 113 13.99 -7.92 -4.71
C TYR A 113 14.25 -7.13 -5.99
N CYS A 114 13.78 -5.88 -6.07
CA CYS A 114 14.08 -5.01 -7.21
C CYS A 114 15.57 -4.71 -7.31
N ASP A 115 16.27 -4.52 -6.19
CA ASP A 115 17.70 -4.17 -6.17
C ASP A 115 18.64 -5.30 -6.59
N VAL A 116 18.15 -6.55 -6.67
CA VAL A 116 18.88 -7.69 -7.23
C VAL A 116 18.96 -7.59 -8.76
N GLU A 117 17.97 -6.99 -9.41
CA GLU A 117 17.97 -6.77 -10.86
C GLU A 117 18.69 -5.44 -11.17
N PRO A 118 19.85 -5.44 -11.86
CA PRO A 118 20.63 -4.23 -12.11
C PRO A 118 19.83 -3.10 -12.78
N GLN A 119 18.86 -3.44 -13.64
CA GLN A 119 18.03 -2.45 -14.33
C GLN A 119 17.04 -1.74 -13.40
N LEU A 120 16.67 -2.37 -12.28
CA LEU A 120 15.68 -1.87 -11.33
C LEU A 120 16.32 -1.29 -10.06
N GLN A 121 17.62 -1.52 -9.86
CA GLN A 121 18.33 -1.11 -8.66
C GLN A 121 18.19 0.39 -8.39
N ARG A 122 17.55 0.72 -7.26
CA ARG A 122 17.20 2.10 -6.83
C ARG A 122 16.39 2.90 -7.86
N GLN A 123 15.84 2.26 -8.88
CA GLN A 123 15.03 2.90 -9.92
C GLN A 123 13.53 2.87 -9.59
N VAL A 124 13.10 2.05 -8.64
CA VAL A 124 11.68 1.86 -8.35
C VAL A 124 11.22 2.88 -7.30
N SER A 125 10.28 3.75 -7.69
CA SER A 125 9.58 4.62 -6.73
C SER A 125 8.73 3.80 -5.77
N ALA A 126 8.58 4.25 -4.54
CA ALA A 126 7.98 3.44 -3.50
C ALA A 126 7.17 4.27 -2.50
N ARG A 127 5.96 3.82 -2.16
CA ARG A 127 5.10 4.40 -1.12
C ARG A 127 4.50 3.32 -0.23
N ALA A 128 4.38 3.62 1.06
CA ALA A 128 3.59 2.85 2.01
C ALA A 128 2.52 3.77 2.60
N MET A 129 1.35 3.21 2.92
CA MET A 129 0.27 3.94 3.56
C MET A 129 -0.66 3.00 4.33
N VAL A 130 -1.51 3.60 5.15
CA VAL A 130 -2.58 2.90 5.87
C VAL A 130 -3.92 3.29 5.26
N ALA A 131 -4.82 2.34 5.05
CA ALA A 131 -6.21 2.62 4.69
C ALA A 131 -7.16 2.38 5.85
N LEU A 132 -8.00 3.36 6.14
CA LEU A 132 -9.04 3.31 7.16
C LEU A 132 -10.42 3.45 6.49
N PRO A 133 -10.94 2.39 5.85
CA PRO A 133 -12.15 2.48 5.04
C PRO A 133 -13.41 2.89 5.84
N ALA A 134 -13.40 2.74 7.17
CA ALA A 134 -14.53 3.09 8.05
C ALA A 134 -14.31 4.37 8.88
N ILE A 135 -13.25 5.13 8.61
CA ILE A 135 -12.92 6.36 9.33
C ILE A 135 -12.74 7.49 8.32
N THR A 136 -13.39 8.62 8.57
CA THR A 136 -13.21 9.85 7.80
C THR A 136 -12.05 10.69 8.35
N ARG A 137 -11.49 11.59 7.51
CA ARG A 137 -10.47 12.54 7.97
C ARG A 137 -10.99 13.43 9.09
N GLN A 138 -12.27 13.82 9.02
CA GLN A 138 -12.91 14.62 10.07
C GLN A 138 -12.90 13.89 11.42
N GLN A 139 -13.35 12.62 11.47
CA GLN A 139 -13.32 11.82 12.69
C GLN A 139 -11.90 11.69 13.26
N TRP A 140 -10.90 11.56 12.39
CA TRP A 140 -9.49 11.49 12.80
C TRP A 140 -9.01 12.81 13.45
N GLN A 141 -9.40 13.94 12.87
CA GLN A 141 -9.06 15.29 13.37
C GLN A 141 -9.79 15.63 14.67
N GLU A 142 -11.04 15.21 14.84
CA GLU A 142 -11.80 15.37 16.08
C GLU A 142 -11.14 14.65 17.26
N ARG A 143 -10.44 13.54 16.99
CA ARG A 143 -9.60 12.83 17.96
C ARG A 143 -8.19 13.43 18.14
N GLN A 144 -7.87 14.49 17.38
CA GLN A 144 -6.57 15.15 17.35
C GLN A 144 -5.41 14.24 16.92
N PHE A 145 -5.71 13.11 16.26
CA PHE A 145 -4.69 12.17 15.79
C PHE A 145 -3.90 12.69 14.58
N ASP A 146 -4.39 13.73 13.92
CA ASP A 146 -3.68 14.47 12.86
C ASP A 146 -2.51 15.32 13.39
N ARG A 147 -2.53 15.68 14.68
CA ARG A 147 -1.50 16.53 15.32
C ARG A 147 -0.31 15.73 15.85
N LEU A 148 -0.35 14.40 15.74
CA LEU A 148 0.72 13.54 16.21
C LEU A 148 1.95 13.65 15.30
N PRO A 149 3.17 13.74 15.84
CA PRO A 149 4.40 13.86 15.04
C PRO A 149 4.62 12.71 14.05
N SER A 150 4.08 11.53 14.35
CA SER A 150 4.25 10.29 13.61
C SER A 150 3.03 9.92 12.75
N SER A 151 2.22 10.91 12.36
CA SER A 151 1.00 10.65 11.56
C SER A 151 1.39 10.09 10.18
N PRO A 152 1.02 8.83 9.87
CA PRO A 152 1.40 8.22 8.60
C PRO A 152 0.55 8.77 7.45
N PRO A 153 0.94 8.52 6.19
CA PRO A 153 0.04 8.67 5.05
C PRO A 153 -1.19 7.77 5.23
N ILE A 154 -2.38 8.38 5.35
CA ILE A 154 -3.64 7.67 5.60
C ILE A 154 -4.64 7.96 4.47
N LEU A 155 -5.15 6.88 3.88
CA LEU A 155 -6.33 6.87 3.02
C LEU A 155 -7.58 6.72 3.90
N PHE A 156 -8.34 7.80 4.07
CA PHE A 156 -9.61 7.78 4.78
C PHE A 156 -10.75 7.27 3.88
N ALA A 157 -11.92 7.04 4.48
CA ALA A 157 -13.09 6.49 3.79
C ALA A 157 -13.46 7.26 2.50
N GLU A 158 -13.40 8.59 2.53
CA GLU A 158 -13.68 9.50 1.41
C GLU A 158 -12.57 9.51 0.35
N CYS A 159 -11.35 9.09 0.69
CA CYS A 159 -10.23 9.04 -0.26
C CYS A 159 -10.44 7.94 -1.32
N LEU A 160 -11.29 6.94 -1.04
CA LEU A 160 -11.49 5.78 -1.93
C LEU A 160 -12.15 6.15 -3.26
N ASP A 161 -12.85 7.28 -3.33
CA ASP A 161 -13.51 7.75 -4.56
C ASP A 161 -12.53 8.46 -5.52
N ASN A 162 -11.40 8.95 -5.02
CA ASN A 162 -10.38 9.66 -5.80
C ASN A 162 -8.96 9.11 -5.53
N LEU A 163 -8.87 7.79 -5.42
CA LEU A 163 -7.73 7.10 -4.83
C LEU A 163 -6.37 7.45 -5.46
N VAL A 164 -6.29 7.52 -6.79
CA VAL A 164 -5.01 7.81 -7.49
C VAL A 164 -4.50 9.21 -7.15
N ALA A 165 -5.38 10.21 -7.10
CA ALA A 165 -4.98 11.57 -6.75
C ALA A 165 -4.55 11.68 -5.28
N GLU A 166 -5.20 10.93 -4.40
CA GLU A 166 -4.82 10.85 -2.98
C GLU A 166 -3.42 10.24 -2.81
N ILE A 167 -3.18 9.10 -3.48
CA ILE A 167 -1.88 8.40 -3.45
C ILE A 167 -0.74 9.28 -3.98
N ASP A 168 -0.97 10.03 -5.06
CA ASP A 168 0.08 10.85 -5.67
C ASP A 168 0.61 11.94 -4.73
N ARG A 169 -0.24 12.44 -3.82
CA ARG A 169 0.11 13.45 -2.82
C ARG A 169 0.94 12.90 -1.65
N PHE A 170 0.99 11.59 -1.47
CA PHE A 170 1.76 11.00 -0.38
C PHE A 170 3.26 10.97 -0.67
N PRO A 171 4.09 11.14 0.38
CA PRO A 171 5.54 11.16 0.23
C PRO A 171 6.05 9.81 -0.31
N LEU A 172 7.08 9.91 -1.15
CA LEU A 172 7.85 8.75 -1.58
C LEU A 172 8.82 8.34 -0.47
N LEU A 173 8.85 7.04 -0.15
CA LEU A 173 9.86 6.44 0.73
C LEU A 173 11.14 6.14 -0.04
N GLN A 174 11.01 5.80 -1.32
CA GLN A 174 12.12 5.76 -2.26
C GLN A 174 11.72 6.52 -3.51
N ARG A 175 12.60 7.42 -3.96
CA ARG A 175 12.45 8.12 -5.22
C ARG A 175 13.19 7.33 -6.30
N GLY A 176 12.44 6.83 -7.28
CA GLY A 176 12.96 6.17 -8.46
C GLY A 176 12.65 6.93 -9.74
N ASN A 177 13.00 6.34 -10.89
CA ASN A 177 12.63 6.84 -12.22
C ASN A 177 11.39 6.09 -12.74
N PRO A 178 10.57 6.70 -13.60
CA PRO A 178 9.51 5.97 -14.30
C PRO A 178 10.10 4.81 -15.09
N LEU A 179 9.50 3.62 -14.98
CA LEU A 179 9.97 2.44 -15.69
C LEU A 179 9.54 2.55 -17.17
N THR A 180 10.46 2.90 -18.06
CA THR A 180 10.20 2.98 -19.52
C THR A 180 10.63 1.69 -20.23
N GLU A 181 10.06 1.41 -21.41
CA GLU A 181 10.41 0.20 -22.20
C GLU A 181 11.84 0.22 -22.77
N ASN A 182 12.53 1.38 -22.71
CA ASN A 182 13.84 1.59 -23.31
C ASN A 182 15.01 1.31 -22.35
N PHE A 183 14.94 0.26 -21.54
CA PHE A 183 16.14 -0.29 -20.93
C PHE A 183 16.88 -1.07 -22.01
N GLY A 184 17.71 -0.34 -22.76
CA GLY A 184 18.43 -0.88 -23.91
C GLY A 184 19.25 -2.11 -23.55
N PHE A 185 18.91 -3.24 -24.15
CA PHE A 185 19.83 -4.36 -24.32
C PHE A 185 20.94 -3.87 -25.27
N GLN A 186 22.03 -3.34 -24.73
CA GLN A 186 23.29 -3.40 -25.46
C GLN A 186 23.84 -4.80 -25.24
N ALA A 187 23.53 -5.70 -26.18
CA ALA A 187 24.26 -6.96 -26.27
C ALA A 187 25.76 -6.64 -26.36
N PRO A 188 26.63 -7.33 -25.62
CA PRO A 188 28.06 -7.13 -25.76
C PRO A 188 28.45 -7.43 -27.21
N SER A 189 29.07 -6.46 -27.85
CA SER A 189 29.73 -6.65 -29.14
C SER A 189 30.89 -7.62 -28.92
N PHE A 190 30.78 -8.83 -29.48
CA PHE A 190 31.91 -9.76 -29.62
C PHE A 190 32.75 -9.38 -30.85
#